data_AF-A0A7S1Y700-F1
#
_entry.id   AF-A0A7S1Y700-F1
#
_cell.length_a   1.000
_cell.length_b   1.000
_cell.length_c   1.000
_cell.angle_alpha   90.00
_cell.angle_beta   90.00
_cell.angle_gamma   90.00
#
_symmetry.space_group_name_H-M   'P 1'
#
loop_
_entity.id
_entity.type
_entity.pdbx_description
1 polymer ?
#
loop_
_entity_poly.entity_id
_entity_poly.type
_entity_poly.pdbx_seq_one_letter_code
_entity_poly.pdbx_strand_id
1 'polypeptide(L)'
;LKLLVSREEEDDDEDGMMLDDDDNDNDTLTNKRPPKRATTTESLSRLLHQALSSSDDAMLELAFQVSDPTLIRTSVADLGRQDENASLLLDKITIRLAKTSSRGNKNLLLWLQCLLQSKTIRKAQQLR
;
A
#
# COMPACT_ATOMS: atom_id res chain seq x y z
N LEU A 1 -9.81 -51.23 52.31
CA LEU A 1 -8.72 -52.20 52.03
C LEU A 1 -8.25 -51.88 50.60
N LYS A 2 -7.30 -50.97 50.40
CA LYS A 2 -5.83 -51.13 50.44
C LYS A 2 -5.31 -52.29 49.57
N LEU A 3 -4.52 -51.89 48.56
CA LEU A 3 -3.34 -52.55 47.96
C LEU A 3 -3.60 -53.85 47.17
N LEU A 4 -2.97 -54.19 46.05
CA LEU A 4 -1.79 -53.77 45.28
C LEU A 4 -1.94 -54.42 43.89
N VAL A 5 -1.53 -53.77 42.80
CA VAL A 5 -0.85 -54.48 41.71
C VAL A 5 0.26 -53.58 41.18
N SER A 6 1.45 -54.16 41.16
CA SER A 6 2.78 -53.59 40.99
C SER A 6 3.04 -53.05 39.58
N ARG A 7 3.87 -52.00 39.52
CA ARG A 7 4.47 -51.46 38.31
C ARG A 7 5.90 -52.00 38.23
N GLU A 8 6.17 -52.85 37.24
CA GLU A 8 7.49 -53.32 36.83
C GLU A 8 8.11 -52.29 35.86
N GLU A 9 9.38 -51.96 36.10
CA GLU A 9 10.57 -52.02 35.18
C GLU A 9 10.28 -51.97 33.65
N GLU A 10 11.01 -51.28 32.77
CA GLU A 10 12.45 -50.98 32.66
C GLU A 10 12.68 -50.07 31.42
N ASP A 11 13.78 -49.29 31.43
CA ASP A 11 14.80 -49.00 30.39
C ASP A 11 14.37 -48.74 28.92
N ASP A 12 14.67 -47.55 28.36
CA ASP A 12 15.95 -47.11 27.75
C ASP A 12 15.94 -47.43 26.25
N ASP A 13 15.99 -46.40 25.40
CA ASP A 13 16.59 -46.48 24.06
C ASP A 13 16.63 -45.09 23.41
N GLU A 14 17.86 -44.75 23.03
CA GLU A 14 18.28 -43.63 22.19
C GLU A 14 17.54 -43.61 20.85
N ASP A 15 17.35 -42.43 20.25
CA ASP A 15 17.76 -42.24 18.86
C ASP A 15 17.65 -40.77 18.43
N GLY A 16 18.83 -40.16 18.29
CA GLY A 16 19.00 -38.88 17.63
C GLY A 16 18.74 -39.02 16.13
N MET A 17 17.58 -38.58 15.67
CA MET A 17 17.29 -38.50 14.24
C MET A 17 17.88 -37.22 13.65
N MET A 18 19.11 -37.34 13.12
CA MET A 18 19.54 -36.50 12.00
C MET A 18 18.76 -36.94 10.76
N LEU A 19 17.97 -36.04 10.18
CA LEU A 19 17.50 -36.16 8.81
C LEU A 19 18.08 -34.99 8.02
N ASP A 20 19.22 -35.26 7.41
CA ASP A 20 19.71 -34.54 6.25
C ASP A 20 19.05 -35.13 4.98
N ASP A 21 18.90 -34.25 4.00
CA ASP A 21 18.83 -34.50 2.57
C ASP A 21 17.53 -35.05 1.92
N ASP A 22 16.91 -34.11 1.20
CA ASP A 22 16.90 -34.05 -0.26
C ASP A 22 15.58 -34.32 -1.00
N ASP A 23 15.30 -33.36 -1.87
CA ASP A 23 14.52 -33.38 -3.11
C ASP A 23 13.09 -33.95 -3.18
N ASN A 24 12.17 -33.06 -3.56
CA ASN A 24 11.44 -33.11 -4.84
C ASN A 24 9.91 -32.92 -4.75
N ASP A 25 9.47 -31.85 -5.43
CA ASP A 25 8.19 -31.58 -6.09
C ASP A 25 6.87 -32.00 -5.41
N ASN A 26 6.15 -31.01 -4.87
CA ASN A 26 4.70 -30.97 -5.06
C ASN A 26 4.15 -29.52 -5.03
N ASP A 27 3.90 -29.01 -6.22
CA ASP A 27 2.75 -28.20 -6.61
C ASP A 27 2.00 -27.49 -5.46
N THR A 28 2.40 -26.26 -5.16
CA THR A 28 1.46 -25.31 -4.57
C THR A 28 1.66 -23.98 -5.25
N LEU A 29 0.71 -23.67 -6.14
CA LEU A 29 0.39 -22.34 -6.65
C LEU A 29 0.14 -21.39 -5.47
N THR A 30 1.21 -21.02 -4.76
CA THR A 30 1.18 -19.91 -3.83
C THR A 30 1.09 -18.67 -4.71
N ASN A 31 -0.14 -18.18 -4.79
CA ASN A 31 -0.50 -16.89 -5.32
C ASN A 31 0.35 -15.83 -4.60
N LYS A 32 1.60 -15.64 -5.06
CA LYS A 32 2.53 -14.61 -4.61
C LYS A 32 1.98 -13.29 -5.12
N ARG A 33 0.89 -12.83 -4.50
CA ARG A 33 0.56 -11.42 -4.46
C ARG A 33 1.83 -10.73 -3.96
N PRO A 34 2.41 -9.79 -4.72
CA PRO A 34 3.56 -9.05 -4.22
C PRO A 34 3.18 -8.45 -2.86
N PRO A 35 4.09 -8.45 -1.88
CA PRO A 35 3.80 -7.91 -0.56
C PRO A 35 3.25 -6.50 -0.76
N LYS A 36 2.04 -6.27 -0.23
CA LYS A 36 1.45 -4.93 -0.15
C LYS A 36 2.42 -4.10 0.67
N ARG A 37 3.37 -3.44 0.00
CA ARG A 37 4.26 -2.47 0.62
C ARG A 37 3.33 -1.48 1.30
N ALA A 38 3.33 -1.48 2.62
CA ALA A 38 2.59 -0.53 3.41
C ALA A 38 3.12 0.85 3.03
N THR A 39 2.45 1.49 2.08
CA THR A 39 2.71 2.87 1.74
C THR A 39 2.17 3.64 2.92
N THR A 40 3.05 4.29 3.67
CA THR A 40 2.67 5.13 4.80
C THR A 40 2.27 6.50 4.27
N THR A 41 1.50 7.26 5.05
CA THR A 41 1.06 8.61 4.69
C THR A 41 2.25 9.55 4.46
N GLU A 42 3.31 9.39 5.25
CA GLU A 42 4.56 10.13 5.09
C GLU A 42 5.31 9.75 3.81
N SER A 43 5.32 8.48 3.42
CA SER A 43 5.99 8.07 2.18
C SER A 43 5.22 8.53 0.94
N LEU A 44 3.88 8.53 0.97
CA LEU A 44 3.06 9.03 -0.14
C LEU A 44 3.17 10.55 -0.30
N SER A 45 3.12 11.32 0.78
CA SER A 45 3.26 12.78 0.72
C SER A 45 4.64 13.18 0.18
N ARG A 46 5.73 12.56 0.65
CA ARG A 46 7.09 12.79 0.11
C ARG A 46 7.19 12.44 -1.37
N LEU A 47 6.62 11.31 -1.77
CA LEU A 47 6.59 10.89 -3.18
C LEU A 47 5.82 11.89 -4.04
N LEU A 48 4.66 12.38 -3.58
CA LEU A 48 3.90 13.42 -4.28
C LEU A 48 4.69 14.72 -4.41
N HIS A 49 5.34 15.18 -3.33
CA HIS A 49 6.19 16.38 -3.38
C HIS A 49 7.32 16.23 -4.40
N GLN A 50 8.01 15.10 -4.39
CA GLN A 50 9.09 14.83 -5.32
C GLN A 50 8.58 14.79 -6.76
N ALA A 51 7.51 14.03 -7.02
CA ALA A 51 6.95 13.86 -8.35
C ALA A 51 6.42 15.17 -8.95
N LEU A 52 5.79 16.03 -8.12
CA LEU A 52 5.33 17.35 -8.55
C LEU A 52 6.50 18.31 -8.79
N SER A 53 7.52 18.30 -7.92
CA SER A 53 8.70 19.16 -8.07
C SER A 53 9.56 18.78 -9.28
N SER A 54 9.67 17.49 -9.60
CA SER A 54 10.46 17.00 -10.74
C SER A 54 9.63 16.82 -12.02
N SER A 55 8.32 17.11 -11.98
CA SER A 55 7.37 16.82 -13.06
C SER A 55 7.43 15.37 -13.56
N ASP A 56 7.71 14.41 -12.66
CA ASP A 56 7.83 12.99 -12.98
C ASP A 56 6.44 12.34 -13.04
N ASP A 57 5.92 12.22 -14.25
CA ASP A 57 4.60 11.63 -14.49
C ASP A 57 4.54 10.12 -14.20
N ALA A 58 5.66 9.39 -14.22
CA ALA A 58 5.71 7.98 -13.87
C ALA A 58 5.60 7.79 -12.35
N MET A 59 6.26 8.65 -11.58
CA MET A 59 6.14 8.66 -10.12
C MET A 59 4.74 9.09 -9.67
N LEU A 60 4.12 10.06 -10.35
CA LEU A 60 2.71 10.41 -10.13
C LEU A 60 1.77 9.24 -10.41
N GLU A 61 2.05 8.45 -11.46
CA GLU A 61 1.22 7.28 -11.77
C GLU A 61 1.30 6.22 -10.65
N LEU A 62 2.48 6.02 -10.07
CA LEU A 62 2.66 5.14 -8.91
C LEU A 62 1.89 5.66 -7.68
N ALA A 63 1.90 6.98 -7.43
CA ALA A 63 1.06 7.56 -6.39
C ALA A 63 -0.43 7.30 -6.65
N PHE A 64 -0.88 7.51 -7.88
CA PHE A 64 -2.28 7.33 -8.26
C PHE A 64 -2.73 5.87 -8.31
N GLN A 65 -1.85 4.89 -8.12
CA GLN A 65 -2.25 3.50 -7.87
C GLN A 65 -2.76 3.28 -6.45
N VAL A 66 -2.45 4.18 -5.51
CA VAL A 66 -2.99 4.10 -4.15
C VAL A 66 -4.49 4.35 -4.18
N SER A 67 -5.26 3.44 -3.58
CA SER A 67 -6.73 3.50 -3.52
C SER A 67 -7.29 3.64 -2.10
N ASP A 68 -6.43 3.78 -1.09
CA ASP A 68 -6.86 3.97 0.30
C ASP A 68 -7.29 5.44 0.51
N PRO A 69 -8.59 5.72 0.70
CA PRO A 69 -9.10 7.08 0.84
C PRO A 69 -8.57 7.80 2.08
N THR A 70 -8.28 7.08 3.17
CA THR A 70 -7.77 7.67 4.40
C THR A 70 -6.34 8.13 4.20
N LEU A 71 -5.54 7.31 3.54
CA LEU A 71 -4.15 7.60 3.22
C LEU A 71 -4.02 8.73 2.20
N ILE A 72 -4.87 8.75 1.17
CA ILE A 72 -4.92 9.84 0.19
C ILE A 72 -5.28 11.15 0.90
N ARG A 73 -6.35 11.17 1.71
CA ARG A 73 -6.81 12.40 2.38
C ARG A 73 -5.76 12.99 3.30
N THR A 74 -5.09 12.15 4.09
CA THR A 74 -4.02 12.59 5.00
C THR A 74 -2.82 13.11 4.22
N SER A 75 -2.36 12.38 3.21
CA SER A 75 -1.22 12.79 2.38
C SER A 75 -1.48 14.10 1.62
N VAL A 76 -2.70 14.28 1.10
CA VAL A 76 -3.10 15.50 0.39
C VAL A 76 -3.27 16.68 1.36
N ALA A 77 -3.76 16.45 2.58
CA ALA A 77 -3.84 17.50 3.60
C ALA A 77 -2.44 17.98 4.03
N ASP A 78 -1.47 17.08 4.13
CA ASP A 78 -0.07 17.44 4.39
C ASP A 78 0.57 18.19 3.21
N LEU A 79 0.29 17.75 1.98
CA LEU A 79 0.75 18.42 0.75
C LEU A 79 0.24 19.85 0.63
N GLY A 80 -1.03 20.08 0.98
CA GLY A 80 -1.70 21.38 0.86
C GLY A 80 -1.27 22.43 1.87
N ARG A 81 -0.27 22.16 2.72
CA ARG A 81 0.48 23.21 3.44
C ARG A 81 1.33 24.06 2.49
N GLN A 82 1.61 23.55 1.29
CA GLN A 82 2.28 24.26 0.21
C GLN A 82 1.28 24.50 -0.93
N ASP A 83 0.71 25.71 -0.98
CA ASP A 83 -0.43 26.08 -1.84
C ASP A 83 -0.24 25.73 -3.33
N GLU A 84 1.00 25.72 -3.84
CA GLU A 84 1.31 25.49 -5.26
C GLU A 84 1.20 24.00 -5.66
N ASN A 85 1.54 23.10 -4.75
CA ASN A 85 1.55 21.65 -5.02
C ASN A 85 0.12 21.10 -5.14
N ALA A 86 -0.83 21.66 -4.40
CA ALA A 86 -2.24 21.27 -4.47
C ALA A 86 -2.86 21.63 -5.83
N SER A 87 -2.56 22.82 -6.38
CA SER A 87 -3.00 23.22 -7.72
C SER A 87 -2.38 22.37 -8.83
N LEU A 88 -1.07 22.09 -8.74
CA LEU A 88 -0.39 21.24 -9.72
C LEU A 88 -0.94 19.82 -9.72
N LEU A 89 -1.21 19.26 -8.53
CA LEU A 89 -1.83 17.95 -8.41
C LEU A 89 -3.23 17.93 -9.03
N LEU A 90 -4.04 18.98 -8.81
CA LEU A 90 -5.36 19.10 -9.41
C LEU A 90 -5.29 19.12 -10.94
N ASP A 91 -4.39 19.92 -11.52
CA ASP A 91 -4.23 20.01 -12.96
C ASP A 91 -3.80 18.66 -13.56
N LYS A 92 -2.82 18.01 -12.93
CA LYS A 92 -2.35 16.66 -13.33
C LYS A 92 -3.45 15.60 -13.25
N ILE A 93 -4.34 15.64 -12.27
CA ILE A 93 -5.49 14.74 -12.17
C ILE A 93 -6.51 15.06 -13.28
N THR A 94 -6.80 16.35 -13.51
CA THR A 94 -7.80 16.81 -14.48
C THR A 94 -7.38 16.47 -15.92
N ILE A 95 -6.11 16.70 -16.27
CA ILE A 95 -5.52 16.33 -17.57
C ILE A 95 -5.63 14.81 -17.78
N ARG A 96 -5.31 14.00 -16.76
CA ARG A 96 -5.41 12.53 -16.87
C ARG A 96 -6.85 12.06 -17.01
N LEU A 97 -7.79 12.66 -16.28
CA LEU A 97 -9.23 12.38 -16.39
C LEU A 97 -9.76 12.74 -17.79
N ALA A 98 -9.31 13.86 -18.37
CA ALA A 98 -9.70 14.27 -19.71
C ALA A 98 -9.17 13.32 -20.80
N LYS A 99 -7.99 12.72 -20.59
CA LYS A 99 -7.35 11.78 -21.53
C LYS A 99 -7.87 10.35 -21.44
N THR A 100 -8.50 9.96 -20.32
CA THR A 100 -8.83 8.56 -20.03
C THR A 100 -10.34 8.30 -20.12
N SER A 101 -10.76 7.37 -20.99
CA SER A 101 -12.18 6.99 -21.13
C SER A 101 -12.73 6.30 -19.87
N SER A 102 -14.00 6.57 -19.54
CA SER A 102 -14.67 6.47 -18.23
C SER A 102 -14.46 5.23 -17.33
N ARG A 103 -13.88 4.13 -17.81
CA ARG A 103 -13.74 2.89 -17.01
C ARG A 103 -12.52 2.87 -16.08
N GLY A 104 -11.46 3.63 -16.37
CA GLY A 104 -10.24 3.69 -15.54
C GLY A 104 -10.25 4.74 -14.43
N ASN A 105 -11.27 5.61 -14.40
CA ASN A 105 -11.21 6.88 -13.66
C ASN A 105 -11.58 6.80 -12.18
N LYS A 106 -12.02 5.64 -11.67
CA LYS A 106 -12.50 5.52 -10.29
C LYS A 106 -11.46 5.97 -9.27
N ASN A 107 -10.19 5.62 -9.48
CA ASN A 107 -9.14 6.02 -8.56
C ASN A 107 -8.81 7.51 -8.69
N LEU A 108 -8.69 8.03 -9.91
CA LEU A 108 -8.47 9.46 -10.15
C LEU A 108 -9.62 10.33 -9.60
N LEU A 109 -10.86 9.86 -9.69
CA LEU A 109 -12.03 10.52 -9.10
C LEU A 109 -11.98 10.49 -7.57
N LEU A 110 -11.51 9.39 -6.96
CA LEU A 110 -11.29 9.33 -5.52
C LEU A 110 -10.23 10.36 -5.08
N TRP A 111 -9.13 10.43 -5.81
CA TRP A 111 -8.07 11.43 -5.58
C TRP A 111 -8.61 12.86 -5.69
N LEU A 112 -9.37 13.15 -6.75
CA LEU A 112 -10.03 14.44 -6.92
C LEU A 112 -10.99 14.75 -5.76
N GLN A 113 -11.81 13.78 -5.36
CA GLN A 113 -12.74 13.94 -4.24
C GLN A 113 -12.00 14.24 -2.93
N CYS A 114 -10.95 13.49 -2.62
CA CYS A 114 -10.14 13.72 -1.42
C CYS A 114 -9.45 15.09 -1.45
N LEU A 115 -8.95 15.51 -2.62
CA LEU A 115 -8.33 16.83 -2.80
C LEU A 115 -9.31 17.96 -2.57
N LEU A 116 -10.51 17.90 -3.17
CA LEU A 116 -11.55 18.91 -2.96
C LEU A 116 -12.05 18.95 -1.51
N GLN A 117 -12.21 17.79 -0.87
CA GLN A 117 -12.65 17.70 0.53
C GLN A 117 -11.59 18.24 1.52
N SER A 118 -10.31 18.17 1.16
CA SER A 118 -9.22 18.65 2.02
C SER A 118 -9.20 20.18 2.21
N LYS A 119 -10.01 20.95 1.44
CA LYS A 119 -10.07 22.42 1.46
C LYS A 119 -8.70 23.11 1.32
N THR A 120 -7.77 22.43 0.66
CA THR A 120 -6.42 22.94 0.41
C THR A 120 -6.43 23.99 -0.70
N ILE A 121 -7.30 23.82 -1.71
CA ILE A 121 -7.52 24.80 -2.77
C ILE A 121 -8.60 25.79 -2.32
N ARG A 122 -8.19 26.97 -1.85
CA ARG A 122 -9.11 27.97 -1.28
C ARG A 122 -9.39 29.16 -2.19
N LYS A 123 -8.63 29.33 -3.28
CA LYS A 123 -8.75 30.50 -4.16
C LYS A 123 -9.06 30.07 -5.58
N ALA A 124 -10.10 30.68 -6.17
CA ALA A 124 -10.49 30.46 -7.57
C ALA A 124 -9.38 30.81 -8.58
N GLN A 125 -8.42 31.66 -8.19
CA GLN A 125 -7.25 31.99 -9.01
C GLN A 125 -6.31 30.80 -9.25
N GLN A 126 -6.45 29.73 -8.47
CA GLN A 126 -5.66 28.49 -8.58
C GLN A 126 -6.32 27.45 -9.51
N LEU A 127 -7.52 27.74 -10.05
CA LEU A 127 -8.27 26.91 -11.00
C LEU A 127 -8.11 27.40 -12.46
N ARG A 128 -7.05 28.15 -12.73
CA ARG A 128 -6.85 28.83 -14.02
C ARG A 128 -6.35 27.92 -15.12
#